data_AF-D6V5F5-F1
#
_entry.id   AF-D6V5F5-F1
#
_cell.length_a   1.000
_cell.length_b   1.000
_cell.length_c   1.000
_cell.angle_alpha   90.00
_cell.angle_beta   90.00
_cell.angle_gamma   90.00
#
_symmetry.space_group_name_H-M   'P 1'
#
loop_
_entity.id
_entity.type
_entity.pdbx_description
1 polymer ?
#
loop_
_entity_poly.entity_id
_entity_poly.type
_entity_poly.pdbx_seq_one_letter_code
_entity_poly.pdbx_strand_id
1 'polypeptide(L)'
;MSLSPTQRLHILARLNSDELDAIASDWKLFAHPHQWPPELAANGRPWTTWLMIGGRGAGKTRAGAEWIRAQALGLSPLAAAPAGRIALVGETEHDVREVMIEGVSGLLAVHRRDERPVWLPSRKRLEWNNGAVAYAFSAEDPESLRGPQFSCAWSDELAKWRYADAAFDMLQFGLRLGAQPRQLITTTPRPTVLIKRLLQDETCVTTRADPRQRAASRADISEERDGALCRNSFGTAGA
;
A
#
# COMPACT_ATOMS: atom_id res chain seq x y z
N MET A 1 2.49 23.97 9.93
CA MET A 1 1.87 25.22 9.42
C MET A 1 1.25 24.92 8.06
N SER A 2 -0.02 25.27 7.84
CA SER A 2 -0.69 25.09 6.55
C SER A 2 -0.31 26.23 5.60
N LEU A 3 0.17 25.90 4.39
CA LEU A 3 0.39 26.88 3.32
C LEU A 3 -0.94 27.50 2.88
N SER A 4 -0.95 28.82 2.66
CA SER A 4 -2.11 29.50 2.08
C SER A 4 -2.32 29.09 0.61
N PRO A 5 -3.55 29.21 0.07
CA PRO A 5 -3.82 28.87 -1.34
C PRO A 5 -2.85 29.57 -2.32
N THR A 6 -2.58 30.85 -2.11
CA THR A 6 -1.65 31.62 -2.95
C THR A 6 -0.20 31.11 -2.86
N GLN A 7 0.23 30.71 -1.67
CA GLN A 7 1.57 30.12 -1.47
C GLN A 7 1.70 28.76 -2.16
N ARG A 8 0.65 27.92 -2.11
CA ARG A 8 0.62 26.63 -2.82
C ARG A 8 0.74 26.83 -4.32
N LEU A 9 0.01 27.78 -4.88
CA LEU A 9 0.03 28.08 -6.30
C LEU A 9 1.38 28.62 -6.78
N HIS A 10 2.02 29.49 -5.99
CA HIS A 10 3.34 30.02 -6.30
C HIS A 10 4.42 28.92 -6.33
N ILE A 11 4.27 27.90 -5.47
CA ILE A 11 5.15 26.73 -5.45
C ILE A 11 4.87 25.85 -6.67
N LEU A 12 3.61 25.47 -6.91
CA LEU A 12 3.22 24.59 -8.03
C LEU A 12 3.57 25.18 -9.40
N ALA A 13 3.48 26.50 -9.57
CA ALA A 13 3.80 27.18 -10.83
C ALA A 13 5.31 27.21 -11.16
N ARG A 14 6.17 26.89 -10.19
CA ARG A 14 7.64 26.87 -10.36
C ARG A 14 8.22 25.48 -10.57
N LEU A 15 7.40 24.45 -10.45
CA LEU A 15 7.83 23.08 -10.64
C LEU A 15 7.81 22.71 -12.12
N ASN A 16 8.86 22.03 -12.57
CA ASN A 16 8.88 21.44 -13.90
C ASN A 16 7.99 20.17 -13.95
N SER A 17 7.81 19.59 -15.15
CA SER A 17 6.96 18.40 -15.34
C SER A 17 7.39 17.22 -14.48
N ASP A 18 8.70 17.00 -14.32
CA ASP A 18 9.24 15.85 -13.60
C ASP A 18 9.07 16.04 -12.08
N GLU A 19 9.19 17.28 -11.60
CA GLU A 19 8.92 17.64 -10.21
C GLU A 19 7.42 17.54 -9.87
N LEU A 20 6.54 17.95 -10.79
CA LEU A 20 5.11 17.79 -10.63
C LEU A 20 4.69 16.32 -10.64
N ASP A 21 5.28 15.51 -11.51
CA ASP A 21 5.04 14.06 -11.53
C ASP A 21 5.58 13.40 -10.26
N ALA A 22 6.73 13.84 -9.76
CA ALA A 22 7.28 13.38 -8.48
C ALA A 22 6.33 13.70 -7.32
N ILE A 23 5.80 14.92 -7.24
CA ILE A 23 4.83 15.31 -6.20
C ILE A 23 3.53 14.53 -6.37
N ALA A 24 2.93 14.53 -7.57
CA ALA A 24 1.65 13.85 -7.84
C ALA A 24 1.72 12.34 -7.61
N SER A 25 2.91 11.73 -7.73
CA SER A 25 3.15 10.33 -7.42
C SER A 25 3.50 10.06 -5.95
N ASP A 26 3.74 11.10 -5.15
CA ASP A 26 4.02 10.96 -3.72
C ASP A 26 2.74 10.59 -2.97
N TRP A 27 2.55 9.29 -2.81
CA TRP A 27 1.44 8.72 -2.06
C TRP A 27 1.33 9.30 -0.66
N LYS A 28 2.42 9.73 -0.02
CA LYS A 28 2.35 10.28 1.35
C LYS A 28 1.53 11.58 1.41
N LEU A 29 1.49 12.34 0.33
CA LEU A 29 0.77 13.61 0.25
C LEU A 29 -0.72 13.43 0.00
N PHE A 30 -1.12 12.35 -0.69
CA PHE A 30 -2.49 12.15 -1.17
C PHE A 30 -3.20 10.94 -0.56
N ALA A 31 -2.48 10.14 0.23
CA ALA A 31 -3.04 9.00 0.93
C ALA A 31 -4.11 9.44 1.93
N HIS A 32 -5.27 8.79 1.87
CA HIS A 32 -6.31 8.97 2.87
C HIS A 32 -5.86 8.47 4.24
N PRO A 33 -6.46 8.97 5.33
CA PRO A 33 -6.16 8.50 6.68
C PRO A 33 -6.28 6.98 6.83
N HIS A 34 -7.24 6.32 6.15
CA HIS A 34 -7.41 4.86 6.25
C HIS A 34 -6.34 4.06 5.49
N GLN A 35 -5.56 4.71 4.61
CA GLN A 35 -4.44 4.12 3.89
C GLN A 35 -3.14 4.14 4.70
N TRP A 36 -3.17 4.67 5.92
CA TRP A 36 -2.03 4.67 6.83
C TRP A 36 -2.27 3.77 8.03
N PRO A 37 -1.31 2.90 8.41
CA PRO A 37 -1.42 2.17 9.66
C PRO A 37 -1.26 3.12 10.85
N PRO A 38 -1.97 2.89 11.97
CA PRO A 38 -1.64 3.50 13.25
C PRO A 38 -0.21 3.17 13.69
N GLU A 39 0.39 4.00 14.54
CA GLU A 39 1.75 3.75 15.06
C GLU A 39 1.79 2.54 16.01
N LEU A 40 0.77 2.42 16.87
CA LEU A 40 0.66 1.39 17.90
C LEU A 40 -0.72 0.74 17.84
N ALA A 41 -0.81 -0.48 18.37
CA ALA A 41 -2.08 -1.13 18.66
C ALA A 41 -2.81 -0.45 19.82
N ALA A 42 -4.10 -0.79 20.00
CA ALA A 42 -4.93 -0.21 21.06
C ALA A 42 -4.38 -0.44 22.48
N ASN A 43 -3.58 -1.48 22.69
CA ASN A 43 -2.89 -1.79 23.93
C ASN A 43 -1.58 -1.01 24.13
N GLY A 44 -1.26 -0.04 23.25
CA GLY A 44 -0.04 0.78 23.32
C GLY A 44 1.23 0.04 22.92
N ARG A 45 1.13 -1.16 22.35
CA ARG A 45 2.28 -1.96 21.90
C ARG A 45 2.40 -1.96 20.37
N PRO A 46 3.57 -2.33 19.82
CA PRO A 46 3.71 -2.53 18.38
C PRO A 46 2.71 -3.56 17.86
N TRP A 47 1.98 -3.23 16.80
CA TRP A 47 1.03 -4.14 16.15
C TRP A 47 1.74 -5.17 15.27
N THR A 48 1.07 -6.28 15.02
CA THR A 48 1.52 -7.38 14.14
C THR A 48 0.72 -7.41 12.84
N THR A 49 -0.56 -7.04 12.89
CA THR A 49 -1.47 -7.09 11.75
C THR A 49 -2.14 -5.73 11.53
N TRP A 50 -2.11 -5.25 10.29
CA TRP A 50 -2.91 -4.11 9.87
C TRP A 50 -4.03 -4.57 8.94
N LEU A 51 -5.27 -4.47 9.41
CA LEU A 51 -6.48 -4.80 8.66
C LEU A 51 -7.07 -3.54 8.02
N MET A 52 -6.87 -3.38 6.71
CA MET A 52 -7.41 -2.29 5.92
C MET A 52 -8.71 -2.72 5.21
N ILE A 53 -9.83 -2.16 5.66
CA ILE A 53 -11.17 -2.50 5.14
C ILE A 53 -11.67 -1.38 4.23
N GLY A 54 -12.07 -1.73 3.01
CA GLY A 54 -12.63 -0.75 2.08
C GLY A 54 -13.30 -1.37 0.85
N GLY A 55 -14.28 -0.64 0.31
CA GLY A 55 -14.95 -1.02 -0.94
C GLY A 55 -14.05 -0.87 -2.18
N ARG A 56 -14.66 -0.97 -3.36
CA ARG A 56 -14.00 -0.63 -4.63
C ARG A 56 -13.65 0.87 -4.64
N GLY A 57 -12.51 1.22 -5.23
CA GLY A 57 -12.05 2.61 -5.29
C GLY A 57 -11.46 3.18 -4.01
N ALA A 58 -11.47 2.43 -2.90
CA ALA A 58 -10.89 2.86 -1.61
C ALA A 58 -9.34 2.93 -1.60
N GLY A 59 -8.68 2.65 -2.71
CA GLY A 59 -7.21 2.73 -2.83
C GLY A 59 -6.45 1.66 -2.04
N LYS A 60 -7.07 0.50 -1.75
CA LYS A 60 -6.43 -0.60 -1.01
C LYS A 60 -5.17 -1.13 -1.68
N THR A 61 -5.24 -1.40 -2.98
CA THR A 61 -4.12 -1.91 -3.77
C THR A 61 -2.94 -0.94 -3.77
N ARG A 62 -3.20 0.37 -3.96
CA ARG A 62 -2.14 1.40 -3.89
C ARG A 62 -1.50 1.44 -2.51
N ALA A 63 -2.32 1.46 -1.45
CA ALA A 63 -1.81 1.48 -0.08
C ALA A 63 -0.96 0.23 0.24
N GLY A 64 -1.38 -0.95 -0.23
CA GLY A 64 -0.62 -2.17 -0.03
C GLY A 64 0.70 -2.22 -0.80
N ALA A 65 0.70 -1.76 -2.05
CA ALA A 65 1.92 -1.66 -2.84
C ALA A 65 2.91 -0.66 -2.21
N GLU A 66 2.44 0.48 -1.72
CA GLU A 66 3.28 1.49 -1.05
C GLU A 66 3.81 1.02 0.29
N TRP A 67 2.99 0.31 1.07
CA TRP A 67 3.44 -0.30 2.31
C TRP A 67 4.53 -1.34 2.05
N ILE A 68 4.34 -2.24 1.08
CA ILE A 68 5.37 -3.23 0.72
C ILE A 68 6.61 -2.58 0.15
N ARG A 69 6.49 -1.53 -0.67
CA ARG A 69 7.62 -0.72 -1.14
C ARG A 69 8.42 -0.17 0.04
N ALA A 70 7.74 0.44 1.01
CA ALA A 70 8.39 0.99 2.19
C ALA A 70 9.07 -0.10 3.02
N GLN A 71 8.45 -1.27 3.18
CA GLN A 71 9.04 -2.42 3.85
C GLN A 71 10.29 -2.95 3.10
N ALA A 72 10.21 -3.15 1.78
CA ALA A 72 11.31 -3.65 0.97
C ALA A 72 12.51 -2.70 0.94
N LEU A 73 12.26 -1.40 0.94
CA LEU A 73 13.30 -0.37 0.85
C LEU A 73 13.73 0.20 2.22
N GLY A 74 13.05 -0.15 3.31
CA GLY A 74 13.35 0.36 4.65
C GLY A 74 13.00 1.85 4.82
N LEU A 75 11.87 2.29 4.27
CA LEU A 75 11.49 3.70 4.25
C LEU A 75 10.68 4.12 5.49
N SER A 76 11.22 5.10 6.22
CA SER A 76 10.54 5.76 7.34
C SER A 76 9.28 6.54 6.87
N PRO A 77 8.20 6.60 7.69
CA PRO A 77 8.06 6.02 9.04
C PRO A 77 7.56 4.56 9.06
N LEU A 78 7.27 3.97 7.91
CA LEU A 78 6.62 2.65 7.85
C LEU A 78 7.59 1.51 8.18
N ALA A 79 8.86 1.64 7.80
CA ALA A 79 9.91 0.66 8.05
C ALA A 79 11.19 1.32 8.59
N ALA A 80 11.81 0.69 9.59
CA ALA A 80 13.10 1.12 10.14
C ALA A 80 14.30 0.53 9.39
N ALA A 81 14.10 -0.59 8.68
CA ALA A 81 15.11 -1.27 7.88
C ALA A 81 14.46 -2.09 6.75
N PRO A 82 15.19 -2.40 5.66
CA PRO A 82 14.70 -3.25 4.58
C PRO A 82 14.27 -4.65 5.05
N ALA A 83 13.10 -5.10 4.60
CA ALA A 83 12.62 -6.45 4.79
C ALA A 83 13.27 -7.40 3.77
N GLY A 84 13.97 -8.43 4.24
CA GLY A 84 14.69 -9.36 3.36
C GLY A 84 13.77 -10.30 2.56
N ARG A 85 12.73 -10.86 3.20
CA ARG A 85 11.79 -11.79 2.56
C ARG A 85 10.35 -11.39 2.84
N ILE A 86 9.57 -11.28 1.78
CA ILE A 86 8.19 -10.75 1.81
C ILE A 86 7.25 -11.78 1.17
N ALA A 87 6.08 -11.99 1.76
CA ALA A 87 5.01 -12.78 1.15
C ALA A 87 3.94 -11.86 0.52
N LEU A 88 3.58 -12.12 -0.74
CA LEU A 88 2.43 -11.53 -1.40
C LEU A 88 1.40 -12.65 -1.59
N VAL A 89 0.27 -12.55 -0.89
CA VAL A 89 -0.74 -13.59 -0.88
C VAL A 89 -2.03 -13.02 -1.44
N GLY A 90 -2.51 -13.61 -2.53
CA GLY A 90 -3.80 -13.29 -3.14
C GLY A 90 -4.72 -14.49 -3.06
N GLU A 91 -5.95 -14.34 -3.56
CA GLU A 91 -6.85 -15.47 -3.77
C GLU A 91 -6.16 -16.51 -4.67
N THR A 92 -5.76 -16.11 -5.87
CA THR A 92 -4.91 -16.91 -6.77
C THR A 92 -3.55 -16.25 -7.02
N GLU A 93 -2.57 -17.01 -7.49
CA GLU A 93 -1.29 -16.44 -7.96
C GLU A 93 -1.48 -15.49 -9.15
N HIS A 94 -2.52 -15.72 -9.96
CA HIS A 94 -2.90 -14.84 -11.03
C HIS A 94 -3.37 -13.48 -10.49
N ASP A 95 -4.18 -13.46 -9.43
CA ASP A 95 -4.59 -12.20 -8.78
C ASP A 95 -3.39 -11.44 -8.21
N VAL A 96 -2.44 -12.15 -7.58
CA VAL A 96 -1.19 -11.52 -7.10
C VAL A 96 -0.45 -10.84 -8.25
N ARG A 97 -0.31 -11.54 -9.39
CA ARG A 97 0.38 -11.01 -10.56
C ARG A 97 -0.35 -9.80 -11.14
N GLU A 98 -1.61 -9.96 -11.54
CA GLU A 98 -2.35 -8.96 -12.30
C GLU A 98 -2.74 -7.74 -11.48
N VAL A 99 -2.96 -7.91 -10.17
CA VAL A 99 -3.45 -6.83 -9.29
C VAL A 99 -2.31 -6.25 -8.45
N MET A 100 -1.60 -7.11 -7.70
CA MET A 100 -0.62 -6.64 -6.71
C MET A 100 0.71 -6.26 -7.35
N ILE A 101 1.11 -6.91 -8.44
CA ILE A 101 2.44 -6.72 -9.07
C ILE A 101 2.35 -5.84 -10.32
N GLU A 102 1.68 -6.31 -11.36
CA GLU A 102 1.62 -5.69 -12.69
C GLU A 102 0.45 -4.69 -12.83
N GLY A 103 -0.47 -4.68 -11.86
CA GLY A 103 -1.64 -3.81 -11.87
C GLY A 103 -1.30 -2.32 -11.87
N VAL A 104 -2.24 -1.49 -12.32
CA VAL A 104 -2.08 -0.01 -12.41
C VAL A 104 -1.76 0.68 -11.08
N SER A 105 -2.05 0.03 -9.96
CA SER A 105 -1.70 0.47 -8.60
C SER A 105 -0.81 -0.52 -7.86
N GLY A 106 -0.27 -1.52 -8.58
CA GLY A 106 0.57 -2.58 -8.06
C GLY A 106 2.04 -2.15 -7.92
N LEU A 107 2.86 -3.09 -7.46
CA LEU A 107 4.24 -2.84 -7.07
C LEU A 107 5.07 -2.24 -8.20
N LEU A 108 4.94 -2.69 -9.45
CA LEU A 108 5.74 -2.13 -10.54
C LEU A 108 5.36 -0.68 -10.87
N ALA A 109 4.12 -0.28 -10.58
CA ALA A 109 3.61 1.06 -10.85
C ALA A 109 3.97 2.08 -9.76
N VAL A 110 4.10 1.66 -8.49
CA VAL A 110 4.37 2.58 -7.37
C VAL A 110 5.84 2.97 -7.22
N HIS A 111 6.75 2.22 -7.82
CA HIS A 111 8.19 2.47 -7.70
C HIS A 111 8.67 3.49 -8.73
N ARG A 112 9.56 4.40 -8.29
CA ARG A 112 10.42 5.18 -9.18
C ARG A 112 11.30 4.24 -10.00
N ARG A 113 11.79 4.73 -11.14
CA ARG A 113 12.50 3.91 -12.12
C ARG A 113 13.77 3.24 -11.57
N ASP A 114 14.48 3.93 -10.69
CA ASP A 114 15.75 3.53 -10.08
C ASP A 114 15.62 2.53 -8.92
N GLU A 115 14.44 2.48 -8.28
CA GLU A 115 14.14 1.57 -7.18
C GLU A 115 13.21 0.40 -7.58
N ARG A 116 12.74 0.38 -8.83
CA ARG A 116 11.73 -0.58 -9.31
C ARG A 116 12.28 -2.01 -9.25
N PRO A 117 11.57 -2.94 -8.60
CA PRO A 117 11.97 -4.35 -8.60
C PRO A 117 11.77 -5.00 -9.95
N VAL A 118 12.49 -6.10 -10.19
CA VAL A 118 12.31 -6.96 -11.35
C VAL A 118 11.35 -8.09 -11.00
N TRP A 119 10.28 -8.25 -11.78
CA TRP A 119 9.38 -9.40 -11.69
C TRP A 119 9.95 -10.58 -12.48
N LEU A 120 10.05 -11.74 -11.83
CA LEU A 120 10.49 -13.00 -12.44
C LEU A 120 9.34 -14.01 -12.43
N PRO A 121 8.48 -14.05 -13.47
CA PRO A 121 7.26 -14.86 -13.48
C PRO A 121 7.52 -16.35 -13.25
N SER A 122 8.55 -16.92 -13.87
CA SER A 122 8.90 -18.34 -13.74
C SER A 122 9.32 -18.74 -12.32
N ARG A 123 9.76 -17.77 -11.52
CA ARG A 123 10.18 -17.96 -10.12
C ARG A 123 9.16 -17.40 -9.13
N LYS A 124 8.04 -16.85 -9.62
CA LYS A 124 6.97 -16.25 -8.83
C LYS A 124 7.48 -15.25 -7.79
N ARG A 125 8.47 -14.42 -8.15
CA ARG A 125 9.07 -13.46 -7.21
C ARG A 125 9.51 -12.13 -7.82
N LEU A 126 9.43 -11.07 -7.01
CA LEU A 126 10.03 -9.76 -7.25
C LEU A 126 11.40 -9.69 -6.56
N GLU A 127 12.37 -9.06 -7.22
CA GLU A 127 13.70 -8.81 -6.67
C GLU A 127 14.05 -7.32 -6.73
N TRP A 128 14.44 -6.76 -5.59
CA TRP A 128 14.97 -5.39 -5.51
C TRP A 128 16.51 -5.40 -5.54
N ASN A 129 17.10 -4.31 -6.03
CA ASN A 129 18.56 -4.15 -6.11
C ASN A 129 19.26 -4.19 -4.74
N ASN A 130 18.52 -3.95 -3.64
CA ASN A 130 19.03 -4.03 -2.28
C ASN A 130 18.99 -5.46 -1.69
N GLY A 131 18.55 -6.46 -2.47
CA GLY A 131 18.47 -7.86 -2.05
C GLY A 131 17.15 -8.27 -1.40
N ALA A 132 16.18 -7.36 -1.22
CA ALA A 132 14.84 -7.72 -0.79
C ALA A 132 14.15 -8.58 -1.87
N VAL A 133 13.37 -9.59 -1.43
CA VAL A 133 12.64 -10.48 -2.33
C VAL A 133 11.20 -10.66 -1.84
N ALA A 134 10.24 -10.48 -2.73
CA ALA A 134 8.83 -10.78 -2.47
C ALA A 134 8.35 -11.97 -3.30
N TYR A 135 7.74 -12.96 -2.66
CA TYR A 135 7.25 -14.18 -3.29
C TYR A 135 5.72 -14.14 -3.42
N ALA A 136 5.19 -14.56 -4.56
CA ALA A 136 3.76 -14.66 -4.80
C ALA A 136 3.24 -16.04 -4.36
N PHE A 137 2.13 -16.05 -3.62
CA PHE A 137 1.44 -17.24 -3.13
C PHE A 137 -0.06 -17.13 -3.40
N SER A 138 -0.70 -18.27 -3.61
CA SER A 138 -2.16 -18.38 -3.63
C SER A 138 -2.67 -18.88 -2.28
N ALA A 139 -3.72 -18.24 -1.78
CA ALA A 139 -4.45 -18.73 -0.61
C ALA A 139 -5.26 -20.01 -0.89
N GLU A 140 -5.42 -20.41 -2.15
CA GLU A 140 -6.02 -21.70 -2.53
C GLU A 140 -5.08 -22.90 -2.25
N ASP A 141 -3.78 -22.64 -2.10
CA ASP A 141 -2.78 -23.64 -1.71
C ASP A 141 -2.08 -23.23 -0.39
N PRO A 142 -2.73 -23.41 0.78
CA PRO A 142 -2.12 -23.13 2.08
C PRO A 142 -0.78 -23.83 2.33
N GLU A 143 -0.58 -25.01 1.74
CA GLU A 143 0.63 -25.82 1.95
C GLU A 143 1.86 -25.17 1.30
N SER A 144 1.68 -24.38 0.24
CA SER A 144 2.76 -23.57 -0.36
C SER A 144 3.41 -22.58 0.61
N LEU A 145 2.68 -22.18 1.67
CA LEU A 145 3.19 -21.28 2.72
C LEU A 145 3.98 -22.04 3.80
N ARG A 146 3.96 -23.38 3.82
CA ARG A 146 4.71 -24.18 4.79
C ARG A 146 6.19 -24.20 4.45
N GLY A 147 7.02 -23.75 5.38
CA GLY A 147 8.49 -23.83 5.29
C GLY A 147 9.17 -22.49 5.00
N PRO A 148 8.71 -21.69 4.02
CA PRO A 148 9.15 -20.31 3.86
C PRO A 148 9.02 -19.49 5.16
N GLN A 149 9.87 -18.47 5.25
CA GLN A 149 9.89 -17.55 6.39
C GLN A 149 9.96 -16.12 5.86
N PHE A 150 9.24 -15.23 6.51
CA PHE A 150 9.01 -13.86 6.04
C PHE A 150 9.21 -12.85 7.16
N SER A 151 9.68 -11.68 6.75
CA SER A 151 9.75 -10.47 7.59
C SER A 151 8.45 -9.68 7.54
N CYS A 152 7.76 -9.71 6.40
CA CYS A 152 6.41 -9.18 6.31
C CYS A 152 5.57 -9.86 5.23
N ALA A 153 4.26 -9.61 5.26
CA ALA A 153 3.32 -10.13 4.27
C ALA A 153 2.26 -9.10 3.87
N TRP A 154 1.79 -9.19 2.63
CA TRP A 154 0.57 -8.53 2.18
C TRP A 154 -0.43 -9.57 1.68
N SER A 155 -1.56 -9.67 2.36
CA SER A 155 -2.68 -10.55 2.05
C SER A 155 -3.83 -9.73 1.43
N ASP A 156 -4.05 -9.88 0.12
CA ASP A 156 -5.09 -9.14 -0.61
C ASP A 156 -6.42 -9.89 -0.75
N GLU A 157 -7.50 -9.13 -0.70
CA GLU A 157 -8.90 -9.59 -0.79
C GLU A 157 -9.22 -10.80 0.11
N LEU A 158 -8.75 -10.79 1.37
CA LEU A 158 -8.88 -11.89 2.35
C LEU A 158 -10.31 -12.47 2.43
N ALA A 159 -11.33 -11.62 2.32
CA ALA A 159 -12.73 -12.02 2.35
C ALA A 159 -13.16 -13.00 1.23
N LYS A 160 -12.35 -13.15 0.16
CA LYS A 160 -12.62 -14.07 -0.94
C LYS A 160 -11.94 -15.43 -0.79
N TRP A 161 -10.95 -15.55 0.10
CA TRP A 161 -10.14 -16.76 0.20
C TRP A 161 -11.00 -17.98 0.56
N ARG A 162 -10.93 -19.02 -0.27
CA ARG A 162 -11.65 -20.27 -0.06
C ARG A 162 -11.19 -21.02 1.20
N TYR A 163 -9.88 -21.02 1.46
CA TYR A 163 -9.25 -21.69 2.60
C TYR A 163 -8.64 -20.68 3.59
N ALA A 164 -9.40 -19.62 3.88
CA ALA A 164 -8.91 -18.44 4.60
C ALA A 164 -8.16 -18.76 5.90
N ASP A 165 -8.76 -19.54 6.81
CA ASP A 165 -8.14 -19.88 8.09
C ASP A 165 -6.84 -20.69 7.91
N ALA A 166 -6.85 -21.71 7.05
CA ALA A 166 -5.68 -22.55 6.83
C ALA A 166 -4.51 -21.77 6.21
N ALA A 167 -4.77 -20.96 5.18
CA ALA A 167 -3.74 -20.11 4.56
C ALA A 167 -3.22 -19.06 5.54
N PHE A 168 -4.11 -18.41 6.28
CA PHE A 168 -3.75 -17.40 7.27
C PHE A 168 -2.88 -17.98 8.39
N ASP A 169 -3.26 -19.13 8.95
CA ASP A 169 -2.52 -19.78 10.03
C ASP A 169 -1.13 -20.26 9.56
N MET A 170 -1.02 -20.82 8.35
CA MET A 170 0.28 -21.17 7.76
C MET A 170 1.17 -19.93 7.57
N LEU A 171 0.60 -18.82 7.10
CA LEU A 171 1.31 -17.56 6.99
C LEU A 171 1.82 -17.06 8.35
N GLN A 172 1.02 -17.20 9.41
CA GLN A 172 1.43 -16.78 10.76
C GLN A 172 2.65 -17.56 11.26
N PHE A 173 2.75 -18.85 10.97
CA PHE A 173 3.94 -19.64 11.29
C PHE A 173 5.19 -19.20 10.49
N GLY A 174 5.00 -18.66 9.29
CA GLY A 174 6.08 -18.14 8.45
C GLY A 174 6.56 -16.74 8.83
N LEU A 175 5.71 -15.91 9.44
CA LEU A 175 6.02 -14.54 9.85
C LEU A 175 6.88 -14.50 11.13
N ARG A 176 8.20 -14.67 10.96
CA ARG A 176 9.15 -14.81 12.08
C ARG A 176 10.54 -14.23 11.85
N LEU A 177 10.78 -13.55 10.73
CA LEU A 177 12.09 -12.95 10.44
C LEU A 177 12.16 -11.48 10.87
N GLY A 178 13.28 -11.11 11.51
CA GLY A 178 13.54 -9.75 11.95
C GLY A 178 12.90 -9.41 13.30
N ALA A 179 13.11 -8.18 13.76
CA ALA A 179 12.70 -7.76 15.11
C ALA A 179 11.19 -7.57 15.26
N GLN A 180 10.48 -7.27 14.17
CA GLN A 180 9.04 -7.01 14.20
C GLN A 180 8.36 -7.53 12.92
N PRO A 181 8.11 -8.85 12.83
CA PRO A 181 7.35 -9.42 11.72
C PRO A 181 5.93 -8.85 11.70
N ARG A 182 5.50 -8.34 10.53
CA ARG A 182 4.19 -7.67 10.39
C ARG A 182 3.49 -8.04 9.09
N GLN A 183 2.17 -7.91 9.05
CA GLN A 183 1.41 -8.08 7.82
C GLN A 183 0.39 -6.97 7.60
N LEU A 184 0.12 -6.70 6.33
CA LEU A 184 -1.03 -5.93 5.87
C LEU A 184 -2.06 -6.88 5.27
N ILE A 185 -3.31 -6.68 5.65
CA ILE A 185 -4.46 -7.39 5.09
C ILE A 185 -5.38 -6.35 4.47
N THR A 186 -5.59 -6.42 3.16
CA THR A 186 -6.57 -5.61 2.45
C THR A 186 -7.82 -6.43 2.20
N THR A 187 -8.99 -5.90 2.57
CA THR A 187 -10.23 -6.66 2.42
C THR A 187 -11.45 -5.76 2.18
N THR A 188 -12.52 -6.40 1.71
CA THR A 188 -13.87 -5.83 1.68
C THR A 188 -14.57 -6.07 3.02
N PRO A 189 -15.62 -5.30 3.38
CA PRO A 189 -16.29 -5.39 4.68
C PRO A 189 -17.15 -6.65 4.87
N ARG A 190 -16.90 -7.75 4.13
CA ARG A 190 -17.64 -9.01 4.32
C ARG A 190 -17.30 -9.62 5.68
N PRO A 191 -18.30 -9.94 6.53
CA PRO A 191 -18.05 -10.37 7.90
C PRO A 191 -17.78 -11.88 7.99
N THR A 192 -16.60 -12.33 7.54
CA THR A 192 -16.16 -13.73 7.70
C THR A 192 -15.73 -14.02 9.15
N VAL A 193 -15.64 -15.31 9.53
CA VAL A 193 -15.19 -15.73 10.86
C VAL A 193 -13.77 -15.20 11.14
N LEU A 194 -12.84 -15.39 10.20
CA LEU A 194 -11.48 -14.88 10.31
C LEU A 194 -11.43 -13.35 10.46
N ILE A 195 -12.22 -12.60 9.68
CA ILE A 195 -12.26 -11.13 9.80
C ILE A 195 -12.79 -10.71 11.18
N LYS A 196 -13.81 -11.38 11.71
CA LYS A 196 -14.31 -11.11 13.07
C LYS A 196 -13.25 -11.40 14.13
N ARG A 197 -12.51 -12.51 13.99
CA ARG A 197 -11.37 -12.87 14.86
C ARG A 197 -10.30 -11.78 14.84
N LEU A 198 -9.90 -11.32 13.66
CA LEU A 198 -8.91 -10.24 13.48
C LEU A 198 -9.37 -8.91 14.07
N LEU A 199 -10.66 -8.58 13.98
CA LEU A 199 -11.22 -7.35 14.57
C LEU A 199 -11.21 -7.39 16.11
N GLN A 200 -11.09 -8.57 16.72
CA GLN A 200 -11.04 -8.77 18.17
C GLN A 200 -9.62 -8.97 18.70
N ASP A 201 -8.63 -9.10 17.82
CA ASP A 201 -7.22 -9.29 18.19
C ASP A 201 -6.60 -7.96 18.65
N GLU A 202 -6.08 -7.93 19.88
CA GLU A 202 -5.47 -6.73 20.48
C GLU A 202 -4.19 -6.27 19.77
N THR A 203 -3.56 -7.14 18.97
CA THR A 203 -2.36 -6.83 18.17
C THR A 203 -2.71 -6.43 16.73
N CYS A 204 -3.99 -6.45 16.37
CA CYS A 204 -4.51 -6.04 15.08
C CYS A 204 -4.98 -4.59 15.12
N VAL A 205 -4.45 -3.76 14.23
CA VAL A 205 -4.94 -2.40 13.98
C VAL A 205 -5.85 -2.39 12.77
N THR A 206 -6.98 -1.68 12.86
CA THR A 206 -7.96 -1.63 11.77
C THR A 206 -8.11 -0.20 11.26
N THR A 207 -8.10 -0.05 9.93
CA THR A 207 -8.49 1.18 9.26
C THR A 207 -9.66 0.92 8.32
N ARG A 208 -10.57 1.89 8.18
CA ARG A 208 -11.77 1.75 7.34
C ARG A 208 -11.90 2.93 6.41
N ALA A 209 -12.03 2.64 5.12
CA ALA A 209 -12.37 3.65 4.13
C ALA A 209 -13.80 4.15 4.36
N ASP A 210 -13.99 5.46 4.37
CA ASP A 210 -15.32 6.06 4.29
C ASP A 210 -15.87 5.81 2.87
N PRO A 211 -17.07 5.21 2.72
CA PRO A 211 -17.70 5.01 1.41
C PRO A 211 -17.84 6.28 0.56
N ARG A 212 -17.78 7.47 1.16
CA ARG A 212 -17.92 8.77 0.49
C ARG A 212 -16.59 9.42 0.09
N GLN A 213 -15.45 8.91 0.54
CA GLN A 213 -14.14 9.48 0.24
C GLN A 213 -13.52 8.83 -1.01
N ARG A 214 -13.08 9.66 -1.97
CA ARG A 214 -12.28 9.26 -3.14
C ARG A 214 -10.88 9.84 -3.04
N ALA A 215 -9.86 9.10 -3.47
CA ALA A 215 -8.48 9.60 -3.55
C ALA A 215 -8.39 10.76 -4.53
N ALA A 216 -7.62 11.79 -4.15
CA ALA A 216 -7.23 12.84 -5.07
C ALA A 216 -6.42 12.22 -6.20
N SER A 217 -6.72 12.64 -7.42
CA SER A 217 -6.17 12.13 -8.66
C SER A 217 -5.26 13.16 -9.32
N ARG A 218 -4.46 12.72 -10.29
CA ARG A 218 -3.68 13.62 -11.15
C ARG A 218 -4.53 14.69 -11.82
N ALA A 219 -5.78 14.36 -12.17
CA ALA A 219 -6.71 15.31 -12.77
C ALA A 219 -7.03 16.45 -11.80
N ASP A 220 -7.20 16.16 -10.51
CA ASP A 220 -7.49 17.18 -9.49
C ASP A 220 -6.32 18.17 -9.32
N ILE A 221 -5.07 17.69 -9.35
CA ILE A 221 -3.87 18.52 -9.25
C ILE A 221 -3.67 19.36 -10.52
N SER A 222 -3.88 18.77 -11.69
CA SER A 222 -3.78 19.47 -12.98
C SER A 222 -4.86 20.54 -13.12
N GLU A 223 -6.11 20.26 -12.75
CA GLU A 223 -7.21 21.23 -12.75
C GLU A 223 -6.95 22.39 -11.76
N GLU A 224 -6.40 22.10 -10.58
CA GLU A 224 -6.06 23.14 -9.61
C GLU A 224 -4.93 24.05 -10.11
N ARG A 225 -3.92 23.47 -10.78
CA ARG A 225 -2.82 24.21 -11.43
C ARG A 225 -3.31 25.03 -12.61
N ASP A 226 -4.06 24.44 -13.53
CA ASP A 226 -4.50 25.08 -14.77
C ASP A 226 -5.56 26.16 -14.47
N GLY A 227 -6.47 25.90 -13.52
CA GLY A 227 -7.41 26.90 -13.02
C GLY A 227 -6.71 28.08 -12.33
N ALA A 228 -5.56 27.86 -11.69
CA ALA A 228 -4.77 28.92 -11.08
C ALA A 228 -3.95 29.74 -12.08
N LEU A 229 -3.37 29.10 -13.10
CA LEU A 229 -2.71 29.79 -14.20
C LEU A 229 -3.69 30.69 -14.94
N CYS A 230 -4.91 30.21 -15.24
CA CYS A 230 -5.97 31.02 -15.85
C CYS A 230 -6.35 32.22 -14.98
N ARG A 231 -6.50 32.07 -13.65
CA ARG A 231 -6.84 33.20 -12.75
C ARG A 231 -5.74 34.26 -12.68
N ASN A 232 -4.47 33.89 -12.79
CA ASN A 232 -3.36 34.84 -12.85
C ASN A 232 -3.25 35.56 -14.21
N SER A 233 -3.70 34.94 -15.31
CA SER A 233 -3.72 35.55 -16.65
C SER A 233 -4.80 36.64 -16.81
N PHE A 234 -5.89 36.58 -16.05
CA PHE A 234 -6.98 37.57 -16.07
C PHE A 234 -6.79 38.71 -15.05
N GLY A 235 -5.74 38.67 -14.22
CA GLY A 235 -5.45 39.69 -13.21
C GLY A 235 -4.62 40.89 -13.68
N THR A 236 -4.17 40.92 -14.95
CA THR A 236 -3.32 41.99 -15.51
C THR A 236 -3.96 42.74 -16.68
N ALA A 237 -5.29 42.75 -16.80
CA ALA A 237 -6.02 43.57 -17.76
C ALA A 237 -7.05 44.43 -17.01
N GLY A 238 -6.56 45.45 -16.31
CA GLY A 238 -7.41 46.35 -15.51
C GLY A 238 -6.59 47.33 -14.69
N ALA A 239 -5.79 48.16 -15.37
CA ALA A 239 -5.25 49.41 -14.86
C ALA A 239 -5.19 50.41 -16.02
#